data_AF-A0A1F5RW71-F1
#
_entry.id   AF-A0A1F5RW71-F1
#
_cell.length_a   1.000
_cell.length_b   1.000
_cell.length_c   1.000
_cell.angle_alpha   90.00
_cell.angle_beta   90.00
_cell.angle_gamma   90.00
#
_symmetry.space_group_name_H-M   'P 1'
#
loop_
_entity.id
_entity.type
_entity.pdbx_description
1 polymer ?
#
loop_
_entity_poly.entity_id
_entity_poly.type
_entity_poly.pdbx_seq_one_letter_code
_entity_poly.pdbx_strand_id
1 'polypeptide(L)'
;MKLYQISSPGSSPALMKLETEEGQPVAHIAVGERGRGRDEGIVPIIGEGPEVRAKETDEGVVLVRGNWDNEDRCLAVINAVGSYDRHRSYGIHDAQGLQTVLSGTIAFGDAGRTNSGAEVLAIVSPGATFKLNSKYASTWYTWTGTEWQTESPEERKARLALQKVEQGGGEWL
;
A
#
# COMPACT_ATOMS: atom_id res chain seq x y z
N MET A 1 -5.18 7.88 12.34
CA MET A 1 -4.58 6.73 11.62
C MET A 1 -3.11 7.02 11.30
N LYS A 2 -2.23 6.03 11.46
CA LYS A 2 -0.85 6.10 10.97
C LYS A 2 -0.81 5.98 9.45
N LEU A 3 0.14 6.66 8.82
CA LEU A 3 0.38 6.60 7.38
C LEU A 3 1.62 5.74 7.08
N TYR A 4 1.45 4.70 6.29
CA TYR A 4 2.52 3.80 5.85
C TYR A 4 2.84 3.97 4.37
N GLN A 5 4.01 3.50 3.98
CA GLN A 5 4.45 3.41 2.59
C GLN A 5 4.95 2.01 2.30
N ILE A 6 4.49 1.44 1.19
CA ILE A 6 5.03 0.23 0.56
C ILE A 6 5.66 0.70 -0.74
N SER A 7 6.98 0.87 -0.74
CA SER A 7 7.71 1.52 -1.84
C SER A 7 7.87 0.62 -3.06
N SER A 8 7.80 -0.69 -2.87
CA SER A 8 7.85 -1.68 -3.95
C SER A 8 7.28 -3.03 -3.53
N PRO A 9 6.91 -3.91 -4.48
CA PRO A 9 6.59 -5.30 -4.20
C PRO A 9 7.74 -6.01 -3.45
N GLY A 10 7.42 -6.63 -2.32
CA GLY A 10 8.39 -7.30 -1.43
C GLY A 10 9.05 -6.39 -0.39
N SER A 11 8.88 -5.06 -0.48
CA SER A 11 9.36 -4.14 0.56
C SER A 11 8.53 -4.28 1.84
N SER A 12 9.17 -4.13 3.00
CA SER A 12 8.47 -4.02 4.28
C SER A 12 7.74 -2.68 4.35
N PRO A 13 6.45 -2.65 4.75
CA PRO A 13 5.74 -1.40 4.95
C PRO A 13 6.44 -0.51 6.00
N ALA A 14 6.76 0.71 5.63
CA ALA A 14 7.45 1.67 6.50
C ALA A 14 6.48 2.75 6.98
N LEU A 15 6.56 3.13 8.25
CA LEU A 15 5.81 4.28 8.75
C LEU A 15 6.38 5.56 8.11
N MET A 16 5.51 6.34 7.45
CA MET A 16 5.90 7.58 6.81
C MET A 16 6.11 8.68 7.85
N LYS A 17 7.23 9.39 7.76
CA LYS A 17 7.46 10.59 8.56
C LYS A 17 6.63 11.73 7.98
N LEU A 18 5.86 12.41 8.83
CA LEU A 18 5.05 13.59 8.44
C LEU A 18 5.81 14.91 8.62
N GLU A 19 7.13 14.80 8.76
CA GLU A 19 8.08 15.90 8.87
C GLU A 19 9.25 15.60 7.93
N THR A 20 9.76 16.65 7.27
CA THR A 20 10.97 16.60 6.45
C THR A 20 12.20 16.39 7.33
N GLU A 21 13.35 16.13 6.70
CA GLU A 21 14.63 16.03 7.43
C GLU A 21 14.99 17.32 8.19
N GLU A 22 14.49 18.46 7.72
CA GLU A 22 14.64 19.78 8.31
C GLU A 22 13.61 20.07 9.43
N GLY A 23 12.75 19.09 9.74
CA GLY A 23 11.71 19.20 10.77
C GLY A 23 10.48 20.00 10.33
N GLN A 24 10.33 20.29 9.04
CA GLN A 24 9.15 20.99 8.54
C GLN A 24 8.01 20.01 8.25
N PRO A 25 6.73 20.37 8.47
CA PRO A 25 5.60 19.53 8.10
C PRO A 25 5.62 19.16 6.61
N VAL A 26 5.39 17.89 6.28
CA VAL A 26 5.16 17.46 4.90
C VAL A 26 3.85 18.12 4.41
N ALA A 27 3.94 18.88 3.31
CA ALA A 27 2.81 19.67 2.81
C ALA A 27 1.84 18.88 1.92
N HIS A 28 2.30 17.82 1.26
CA HIS A 28 1.48 16.96 0.41
C HIS A 28 2.15 15.60 0.18
N ILE A 29 1.36 14.64 -0.31
CA ILE A 29 1.83 13.37 -0.87
C ILE A 29 1.52 13.36 -2.35
N ALA A 30 2.48 12.95 -3.17
CA ALA A 30 2.24 12.60 -4.57
C ALA A 30 1.93 11.10 -4.66
N VAL A 31 0.89 10.77 -5.43
CA VAL A 31 0.51 9.40 -5.77
C VAL A 31 0.54 9.29 -7.29
N GLY A 32 1.41 8.45 -7.83
CA GLY A 32 1.71 8.42 -9.26
C GLY A 32 2.81 9.40 -9.67
N GLU A 33 3.02 9.52 -10.98
CA GLU A 33 4.00 10.46 -11.55
C GLU A 33 3.43 11.21 -12.75
N ARG A 34 3.85 12.46 -12.93
CA ARG A 34 3.42 13.27 -14.06
C ARG A 34 4.18 12.92 -15.34
N GLY A 35 3.45 12.65 -16.43
CA GLY A 35 4.00 12.66 -17.79
C GLY A 35 3.62 11.46 -18.66
N ARG A 36 3.75 11.59 -19.98
CA ARG A 36 3.47 10.55 -20.99
C ARG A 36 2.15 9.78 -20.76
N GLY A 37 1.07 10.51 -20.47
CA GLY A 37 -0.27 9.92 -20.25
C GLY A 37 -0.45 9.23 -18.89
N ARG A 38 0.43 9.49 -17.93
CA ARG A 38 0.30 9.04 -16.54
C ARG A 38 -0.30 10.14 -15.67
N ASP A 39 -1.14 9.70 -14.74
CA ASP A 39 -1.84 10.54 -13.81
C ASP A 39 -1.09 10.62 -12.48
N GLU A 40 -0.88 11.84 -12.02
CA GLU A 40 -0.34 12.18 -10.71
C GLU A 40 -1.45 12.82 -9.89
N GLY A 41 -1.69 12.26 -8.72
CA GLY A 41 -2.57 12.81 -7.72
C GLY A 41 -1.76 13.48 -6.62
N ILE A 42 -2.07 14.74 -6.31
CA ILE A 42 -1.47 15.45 -5.17
C ILE A 42 -2.50 15.50 -4.05
N VAL A 43 -2.13 14.98 -2.89
CA VAL A 43 -2.97 15.00 -1.68
C VAL A 43 -2.36 15.97 -0.68
N PRO A 44 -2.95 17.17 -0.50
CA PRO A 44 -2.49 18.12 0.50
C PRO A 44 -2.57 17.51 1.91
N ILE A 45 -1.63 17.88 2.77
CA ILE A 45 -1.64 17.57 4.19
C ILE A 45 -1.74 18.89 4.96
N ILE A 46 -2.68 18.95 5.91
CA ILE A 46 -2.88 20.13 6.77
C ILE A 46 -2.90 19.76 8.25
N GLY A 47 -2.71 20.75 9.11
CA GLY A 47 -2.77 20.58 10.57
C GLY A 47 -1.49 20.03 11.19
N GLU A 48 -1.58 19.61 12.44
CA GLU A 48 -0.47 19.13 13.25
C GLU A 48 -0.81 17.80 13.95
N GLY A 49 0.21 17.06 14.39
CA GLY A 49 0.04 15.79 15.09
C GLY A 49 0.65 14.60 14.35
N PRO A 50 0.79 13.45 15.02
CA PRO A 50 1.51 12.28 14.50
C PRO A 50 0.67 11.41 13.55
N GLU A 51 -0.64 11.64 13.48
CA GLU A 51 -1.56 10.82 12.72
C GLU A 51 -2.36 11.62 11.72
N VAL A 52 -2.91 10.95 10.71
CA VAL A 52 -3.71 11.54 9.64
C VAL A 52 -5.08 10.88 9.50
N ARG A 53 -6.04 11.62 8.96
CA ARG A 53 -7.29 11.11 8.40
C ARG A 53 -7.53 11.71 7.01
N ALA A 54 -8.01 10.90 6.08
CA ALA A 54 -8.44 11.39 4.77
C ALA A 54 -9.81 12.04 4.89
N LYS A 55 -9.97 13.22 4.29
CA LYS A 55 -11.23 13.94 4.16
C LYS A 55 -11.47 14.23 2.69
N GLU A 56 -12.58 13.74 2.18
CA GLU A 56 -13.06 14.01 0.82
C GLU A 56 -13.83 15.33 0.79
N THR A 57 -13.70 16.03 -0.33
CA THR A 57 -14.38 17.29 -0.67
C THR A 57 -14.80 17.22 -2.14
N ASP A 58 -15.65 18.15 -2.58
CA ASP A 58 -16.10 18.21 -3.97
C ASP A 58 -14.94 18.39 -4.98
N GLU A 59 -13.81 18.92 -4.52
CA GLU A 59 -12.60 19.19 -5.33
C GLU A 59 -11.51 18.11 -5.18
N GLY A 60 -11.68 17.14 -4.28
CA GLY A 60 -10.71 16.06 -4.05
C GLY A 60 -10.46 15.75 -2.57
N VAL A 61 -9.32 15.12 -2.29
CA VAL A 61 -8.99 14.59 -0.96
C VAL A 61 -7.88 15.38 -0.29
N VAL A 62 -8.03 15.61 1.02
CA VAL A 62 -7.02 16.21 1.90
C VAL A 62 -6.73 15.27 3.07
N LEU A 63 -5.47 15.18 3.49
CA LEU A 63 -5.10 14.54 4.76
C LEU A 63 -5.05 15.57 5.88
N VAL A 64 -5.82 15.32 6.94
CA VAL A 64 -5.84 16.18 8.13
C VAL A 64 -5.06 15.52 9.24
N ARG A 65 -4.00 16.18 9.71
CA ARG A 65 -3.20 15.74 10.85
C ARG A 65 -3.94 16.01 12.16
N GLY A 66 -3.72 15.13 13.13
CA GLY A 66 -4.30 15.27 14.47
C GLY A 66 -3.83 14.20 15.44
N ASN A 67 -4.34 14.29 16.67
CA ASN A 67 -4.36 13.19 17.63
C ASN A 67 -5.72 12.52 17.49
N TRP A 68 -5.77 11.42 16.74
CA TRP A 68 -7.01 10.68 16.54
C TRP A 68 -7.07 9.54 17.55
N ASP A 69 -8.26 9.26 18.09
CA ASP A 69 -8.44 8.11 18.98
C ASP A 69 -8.08 6.81 18.27
N ASN A 70 -7.42 5.91 19.01
CA ASN A 70 -6.85 4.64 18.55
C ASN A 70 -7.72 3.98 17.48
N GLU A 71 -7.31 4.17 16.23
CA GLU A 71 -7.99 3.64 15.07
C GLU A 71 -7.20 2.43 14.59
N ASP A 72 -7.88 1.29 14.54
CA ASP A 72 -7.35 0.03 14.06
C ASP A 72 -7.12 0.03 12.54
N ARG A 73 -7.56 1.07 11.84
CA ARG A 73 -7.26 1.31 10.42
C ARG A 73 -5.96 2.09 10.25
N CYS A 74 -5.28 1.85 9.13
CA CYS A 74 -4.17 2.69 8.71
C CYS A 74 -4.41 3.29 7.32
N LEU A 75 -3.66 4.34 6.98
CA LEU A 75 -3.53 4.80 5.60
C LEU A 75 -2.24 4.22 5.03
N ALA A 76 -2.25 3.82 3.76
CA ALA A 76 -1.06 3.31 3.09
C ALA A 76 -0.94 3.89 1.67
N VAL A 77 0.26 4.37 1.34
CA VAL A 77 0.69 4.58 -0.04
C VAL A 77 1.30 3.28 -0.55
N ILE A 78 0.71 2.67 -1.57
CA ILE A 78 1.07 1.35 -2.05
C ILE A 78 1.53 1.46 -3.50
N ASN A 79 2.82 1.26 -3.72
CA ASN A 79 3.42 1.23 -5.06
C ASN A 79 3.48 -0.22 -5.58
N ALA A 80 2.61 -0.56 -6.52
CA ALA A 80 2.59 -1.88 -7.16
C ALA A 80 3.69 -2.05 -8.24
N VAL A 81 4.40 -0.98 -8.56
CA VAL A 81 5.33 -0.89 -9.69
C VAL A 81 6.79 -1.03 -9.29
N GLY A 82 7.18 -0.58 -8.09
CA GLY A 82 8.56 -0.33 -7.65
C GLY A 82 9.59 -1.48 -7.75
N SER A 83 9.25 -2.61 -8.37
CA SER A 83 10.16 -3.68 -8.77
C SER A 83 9.72 -4.26 -10.13
N TYR A 84 10.65 -4.76 -10.95
CA TYR A 84 10.30 -5.36 -12.25
C TYR A 84 9.37 -6.56 -12.05
N ASP A 85 8.27 -6.66 -12.81
CA ASP A 85 7.43 -7.85 -12.90
C ASP A 85 7.72 -8.59 -14.22
N ARG A 86 7.91 -9.91 -14.16
CA ARG A 86 8.23 -10.75 -15.34
C ARG A 86 7.15 -10.72 -16.41
N HIS A 87 5.89 -10.69 -16.00
CA HIS A 87 4.71 -10.60 -16.86
C HIS A 87 4.30 -9.15 -17.11
N ARG A 88 4.99 -8.20 -16.49
CA ARG A 88 4.71 -6.77 -16.56
C ARG A 88 3.27 -6.47 -16.11
N SER A 89 2.76 -7.23 -15.14
CA SER A 89 1.42 -7.04 -14.58
C SER A 89 1.52 -6.28 -13.26
N TYR A 90 1.66 -4.95 -13.35
CA TYR A 90 1.84 -4.10 -12.19
C TYR A 90 0.49 -3.69 -11.59
N GLY A 91 0.08 -4.35 -10.52
CA GLY A 91 -1.19 -4.08 -9.86
C GLY A 91 -1.26 -4.57 -8.42
N ILE A 92 -2.32 -4.16 -7.75
CA ILE A 92 -2.69 -4.65 -6.43
C ILE A 92 -3.70 -5.77 -6.65
N HIS A 93 -3.31 -6.99 -6.30
CA HIS A 93 -4.09 -8.19 -6.60
C HIS A 93 -4.76 -8.74 -5.34
N ASP A 94 -5.88 -9.44 -5.53
CA ASP A 94 -6.61 -10.15 -4.48
C ASP A 94 -6.95 -9.25 -3.27
N ALA A 95 -7.18 -7.96 -3.51
CA ALA A 95 -7.37 -6.97 -2.46
C ALA A 95 -8.71 -7.17 -1.73
N GLN A 96 -8.65 -7.27 -0.40
CA GLN A 96 -9.78 -7.34 0.51
C GLN A 96 -9.56 -6.35 1.65
N GLY A 97 -10.61 -5.66 2.10
CA GLY A 97 -10.50 -4.67 3.18
C GLY A 97 -9.69 -3.40 2.84
N LEU A 98 -9.41 -3.18 1.56
CA LEU A 98 -8.67 -2.03 1.05
C LEU A 98 -9.63 -1.07 0.34
N GLN A 99 -9.72 0.18 0.80
CA GLN A 99 -10.49 1.25 0.15
C GLN A 99 -9.53 2.25 -0.48
N THR A 100 -9.48 2.27 -1.82
CA THR A 100 -8.72 3.27 -2.55
C THR A 100 -9.32 4.65 -2.36
N VAL A 101 -8.48 5.60 -1.94
CA VAL A 101 -8.80 7.02 -1.76
C VAL A 101 -8.39 7.80 -3.00
N LEU A 102 -7.20 7.51 -3.52
CA LEU A 102 -6.66 8.13 -4.73
C LEU A 102 -5.77 7.12 -5.45
N SER A 103 -5.81 7.14 -6.77
CA SER A 103 -4.93 6.33 -7.61
C SER A 103 -4.13 7.25 -8.52
N GLY A 104 -2.86 6.91 -8.70
CA GLY A 104 -1.98 7.45 -9.72
C GLY A 104 -1.31 6.33 -10.50
N THR A 105 -0.54 6.71 -11.51
CA THR A 105 0.18 5.75 -12.36
C THR A 105 1.67 6.03 -12.31
N ILE A 106 2.48 5.01 -12.00
CA ILE A 106 3.96 5.06 -12.00
C ILE A 106 4.51 4.30 -13.20
N ALA A 107 5.60 4.80 -13.77
CA ALA A 107 6.34 4.13 -14.83
C ALA A 107 7.36 3.12 -14.28
N PHE A 108 7.54 2.03 -15.01
CA PHE A 108 8.65 1.11 -14.82
C PHE A 108 9.50 1.02 -16.09
N GLY A 109 10.79 1.35 -15.95
CA GLY A 109 11.83 1.13 -16.95
C GLY A 109 12.12 2.29 -17.91
N ASP A 110 13.29 2.22 -18.56
CA ASP A 110 13.79 3.25 -19.46
C ASP A 110 12.98 3.40 -20.75
N ALA A 111 13.13 4.56 -21.39
CA ALA A 111 12.38 4.98 -22.57
C ALA A 111 12.35 3.90 -23.68
N GLY A 112 11.15 3.52 -24.11
CA GLY A 112 10.90 2.62 -25.25
C GLY A 112 10.40 1.23 -24.88
N ARG A 113 10.50 0.81 -23.61
CA ARG A 113 9.87 -0.42 -23.08
C ARG A 113 9.07 -0.19 -21.80
N THR A 114 8.84 1.08 -21.47
CA THR A 114 8.17 1.55 -20.27
C THR A 114 6.80 0.89 -20.16
N ASN A 115 6.60 0.11 -19.11
CA ASN A 115 5.26 -0.25 -18.69
C ASN A 115 4.85 0.66 -17.53
N SER A 116 3.60 0.63 -17.14
CA SER A 116 3.13 1.38 -15.99
C SER A 116 2.23 0.52 -15.10
N GLY A 117 2.02 0.99 -13.88
CA GLY A 117 1.06 0.38 -12.97
C GLY A 117 0.62 1.35 -11.89
N ALA A 118 -0.28 0.86 -11.04
CA ALA A 118 -0.92 1.67 -10.03
C ALA A 118 0.04 2.00 -8.87
N GLU A 119 0.00 3.24 -8.44
CA GLU A 119 0.29 3.62 -7.06
C GLU A 119 -1.01 4.14 -6.46
N VAL A 120 -1.33 3.75 -5.23
CA VAL A 120 -2.58 4.17 -4.59
C VAL A 120 -2.33 4.70 -3.19
N LEU A 121 -3.11 5.71 -2.80
CA LEU A 121 -3.37 6.01 -1.40
C LEU A 121 -4.66 5.27 -1.01
N ALA A 122 -4.61 4.46 0.03
CA ALA A 122 -5.75 3.66 0.46
C ALA A 122 -5.92 3.65 1.97
N ILE A 123 -7.18 3.56 2.41
CA ILE A 123 -7.54 3.20 3.79
C ILE A 123 -7.51 1.68 3.89
N VAL A 124 -6.78 1.17 4.88
CA VAL A 124 -6.56 -0.25 5.12
C VAL A 124 -7.27 -0.65 6.41
N SER A 125 -8.26 -1.53 6.28
CA SER A 125 -9.01 -2.05 7.43
C SER A 125 -8.24 -3.18 8.14
N PRO A 126 -8.49 -3.45 9.44
CA PRO A 126 -7.98 -4.66 10.09
C PRO A 126 -8.38 -5.91 9.31
N GLY A 127 -7.45 -6.85 9.17
CA GLY A 127 -7.60 -8.05 8.36
C GLY A 127 -7.52 -7.82 6.85
N ALA A 128 -7.32 -6.58 6.39
CA ALA A 128 -7.14 -6.30 4.98
C ALA A 128 -5.93 -7.05 4.45
N THR A 129 -6.08 -7.64 3.27
CA THR A 129 -5.03 -8.40 2.60
C THR A 129 -4.98 -8.08 1.12
N PHE A 130 -3.78 -8.06 0.55
CA PHE A 130 -3.57 -7.92 -0.88
C PHE A 130 -2.21 -8.51 -1.26
N LYS A 131 -2.00 -8.68 -2.56
CA LYS A 131 -0.78 -9.26 -3.13
C LYS A 131 -0.16 -8.28 -4.11
N LEU A 132 1.16 -8.10 -3.99
CA LEU A 132 1.98 -7.42 -4.99
C LEU A 132 2.93 -8.42 -5.64
N ASN A 133 3.20 -8.24 -6.94
CA ASN A 133 4.06 -9.14 -7.71
C ASN A 133 5.37 -8.45 -8.10
N SER A 134 6.42 -9.25 -8.20
CA SER A 134 7.74 -8.89 -8.72
C SER A 134 8.22 -9.96 -9.70
N LYS A 135 9.46 -9.83 -10.21
CA LYS A 135 10.04 -10.70 -11.23
C LYS A 135 10.04 -12.17 -10.83
N TYR A 136 10.33 -12.41 -9.55
CA TYR A 136 10.67 -13.72 -9.02
C TYR A 136 9.89 -14.05 -7.74
N ALA A 137 9.04 -13.15 -7.26
CA ALA A 137 8.30 -13.35 -6.01
C ALA A 137 6.94 -12.66 -6.06
N SER A 138 5.99 -13.23 -5.32
CA SER A 138 4.76 -12.55 -4.91
C SER A 138 4.80 -12.39 -3.40
N THR A 139 4.37 -11.23 -2.91
CA THR A 139 4.30 -10.96 -1.48
C THR A 139 2.87 -10.59 -1.10
N TRP A 140 2.34 -11.28 -0.10
CA TRP A 140 1.07 -10.93 0.51
C TRP A 140 1.32 -9.99 1.67
N TYR A 141 0.52 -8.94 1.73
CA TYR A 141 0.52 -7.95 2.78
C TYR A 141 -0.79 -8.10 3.55
N THR A 142 -0.70 -8.13 4.87
CA THR A 142 -1.87 -8.18 5.75
C THR A 142 -1.71 -7.16 6.85
N TRP A 143 -2.74 -6.33 7.06
CA TRP A 143 -2.79 -5.42 8.20
C TRP A 143 -3.56 -6.07 9.34
N THR A 144 -2.95 -6.23 10.50
CA THR A 144 -3.57 -6.92 11.65
C THR A 144 -4.50 -6.02 12.47
N GLY A 145 -4.48 -4.72 12.21
CA GLY A 145 -5.07 -3.69 13.09
C GLY A 145 -4.00 -2.92 13.88
N THR A 146 -2.81 -3.50 14.06
CA THR A 146 -1.71 -2.90 14.82
C THR A 146 -0.38 -2.91 14.09
N GLU A 147 -0.15 -3.92 13.24
CA GLU A 147 1.10 -4.11 12.51
C GLU A 147 0.87 -4.72 11.12
N TRP A 148 1.91 -4.62 10.29
CA TRP A 148 1.94 -5.26 8.98
C TRP A 148 2.59 -6.63 9.07
N GLN A 149 1.92 -7.63 8.51
CA GLN A 149 2.47 -8.94 8.25
C GLN A 149 2.70 -9.11 6.75
N THR A 150 3.84 -9.68 6.41
CA THR A 150 4.20 -9.99 5.02
C THR A 150 4.47 -11.48 4.88
N GLU A 151 3.93 -12.11 3.84
CA GLU A 151 4.13 -13.54 3.56
C GLU A 151 4.68 -13.73 2.14
N SER A 152 5.71 -14.56 2.01
CA SER A 152 6.12 -15.19 0.75
C SER A 152 5.12 -16.27 0.31
N PRO A 153 5.18 -16.75 -0.94
CA PRO A 153 4.30 -17.83 -1.41
C PRO A 153 4.44 -19.12 -0.58
N GLU A 154 5.66 -19.46 -0.16
CA GLU A 154 5.96 -20.63 0.65
C GLU A 154 5.38 -20.49 2.07
N GLU A 155 5.58 -19.34 2.71
CA GLU A 155 5.03 -19.05 4.05
C GLU A 155 3.51 -19.08 4.03
N ARG A 156 2.88 -18.45 3.03
CA ARG A 156 1.43 -18.45 2.88
C ARG A 156 0.90 -19.86 2.67
N LYS A 157 1.56 -20.66 1.82
CA LYS A 157 1.17 -22.06 1.58
C LYS A 157 1.27 -22.89 2.87
N ALA A 158 2.34 -22.72 3.65
CA ALA A 158 2.53 -23.40 4.93
C ALA A 158 1.43 -23.01 5.93
N ARG A 159 1.12 -21.72 6.07
CA ARG A 159 0.05 -21.24 6.95
C ARG A 159 -1.33 -21.79 6.53
N LEU A 160 -1.64 -21.75 5.24
CA LEU A 160 -2.92 -22.28 4.73
C LEU A 160 -3.02 -23.80 4.92
N ALA A 161 -1.91 -24.54 4.79
CA ALA A 161 -1.87 -25.97 5.08
C ALA A 161 -2.14 -26.23 6.57
N LEU A 162 -1.49 -25.49 7.47
CA LEU A 162 -1.75 -25.57 8.91
C LEU A 162 -3.22 -25.27 9.24
N GLN A 163 -3.75 -24.16 8.73
CA GLN A 163 -5.14 -23.76 8.92
C GLN A 163 -6.12 -24.84 8.44
N LYS A 164 -5.83 -25.50 7.30
CA LYS A 164 -6.66 -26.60 6.79
C LYS A 164 -6.67 -27.80 7.73
N VAL A 165 -5.53 -28.15 8.31
CA VAL A 165 -5.42 -29.24 9.30
C VAL A 165 -6.15 -28.90 10.60
N GLU A 166 -5.99 -27.67 11.10
CA GLU A 166 -6.71 -27.19 12.30
C GLU A 166 -8.23 -27.22 12.12
N GLN A 167 -8.72 -27.04 10.90
CA GLN A 167 -10.13 -27.15 10.53
C GLN A 167 -10.59 -28.60 10.30
N GLY A 168 -9.75 -29.59 10.61
CA GLY A 168 -10.07 -31.02 10.48
C GLY A 168 -9.95 -31.56 9.05
N GLY A 169 -9.35 -30.81 8.12
CA GLY A 169 -9.08 -31.26 6.76
C GLY A 169 -7.72 -31.95 6.59
N GLY A 170 -7.49 -32.54 5.41
CA GLY A 170 -6.23 -33.21 5.04
C GLY A 170 -6.36 -34.74 5.05
N GLU A 171 -5.38 -35.42 4.45
CA GLU A 171 -5.28 -36.88 4.39
C GLU A 171 -3.91 -37.31 4.94
N TRP A 172 -3.86 -38.44 5.64
CA TRP A 172 -2.61 -39.05 6.09
C TRP A 172 -1.87 -39.65 4.89
N LEU A 173 -0.55 -39.43 4.80
CA LEU A 173 0.32 -39.97 3.75
C LEU A 173 0.87 -41.35 4.12
#